data_AF-A0A8I3AHQ4-F1
#
_entry.id   AF-A0A8I3AHQ4-F1
#
_cell.length_a   1.000
_cell.length_b   1.000
_cell.length_c   1.000
_cell.angle_alpha   90.00
_cell.angle_beta   90.00
_cell.angle_gamma   90.00
#
_symmetry.space_group_name_H-M   'P 1'
#
loop_
_entity.id
_entity.type
_entity.pdbx_description
1 polymer ?
#
loop_
_entity_poly.entity_id
_entity_poly.type
_entity_poly.pdbx_seq_one_letter_code
_entity_poly.pdbx_strand_id
1 'polypeptide(L)'
;MPVFEPDGYATAGTESLFEDESGASWEPVYQHDCSFNTDFFNEVMMNMIKNPNVNTKWLFRADTLHDTGDDAIPGAEHQPQIVHLSGYHTERALVRRLVPRNPRRDNPLDQTCLFLQQVEGPKTRTVVLYIPHESSADDMPFYHPKVRGIAQLHEWDADEARGTISIHYWHFPPGEHGIDPETDPEKLKRTARMLLSVLHKHGQGQAAGYVKKVHHDVVIPQARFQDRYSALKLKHAAPRL
;
A
#
# COMPACT_ATOMS: atom_id res chain seq x y z
N MET A 1 -17.80 -12.04 13.34
CA MET A 1 -16.36 -12.24 13.12
C MET A 1 -15.64 -11.68 14.32
N PRO A 2 -14.65 -12.38 14.89
CA PRO A 2 -13.84 -11.81 15.97
C PRO A 2 -13.23 -10.48 15.54
N VAL A 3 -13.05 -9.57 16.49
CA VAL A 3 -12.39 -8.28 16.24
C VAL A 3 -10.93 -8.58 15.86
N PHE A 4 -10.44 -7.97 14.79
CA PHE A 4 -9.02 -8.07 14.42
C PHE A 4 -8.19 -7.25 15.39
N GLU A 5 -7.32 -7.92 16.15
CA GLU A 5 -6.48 -7.34 17.20
C GLU A 5 -5.02 -7.72 16.90
N PRO A 6 -4.25 -6.87 16.19
CA PRO A 6 -2.85 -7.13 15.93
C PRO A 6 -1.98 -6.80 17.13
N ASP A 7 -0.86 -7.50 17.24
CA ASP A 7 0.18 -7.24 18.23
C ASP A 7 0.98 -6.01 17.82
N GLY A 8 1.10 -5.04 18.73
CA GLY A 8 1.98 -3.89 18.53
C GLY A 8 3.43 -4.25 18.79
N TYR A 9 4.36 -3.66 18.04
CA TYR A 9 5.77 -3.69 18.43
C TYR A 9 5.99 -2.73 19.60
N ALA A 10 6.85 -3.11 20.56
CA ALA A 10 7.14 -2.26 21.70
C ALA A 10 7.84 -0.98 21.21
N THR A 11 7.39 0.18 21.72
CA THR A 11 7.81 1.54 21.32
C THR A 11 9.27 1.89 21.63
N ALA A 12 10.10 0.95 22.10
CA ALA A 12 11.50 1.20 22.43
C ALA A 12 12.41 0.13 21.85
N GLY A 13 13.14 0.47 20.79
CA GLY A 13 14.32 -0.27 20.33
C GLY A 13 14.06 -1.46 19.42
N THR A 14 12.88 -1.61 18.83
CA THR A 14 12.67 -2.66 17.80
C THR A 14 13.46 -2.27 16.55
N GLU A 15 14.49 -3.05 16.23
CA GLU A 15 15.23 -2.93 14.98
C GLU A 15 14.30 -3.18 13.78
N SER A 16 14.57 -2.50 12.66
CA SER A 16 13.85 -2.74 11.41
C SER A 16 13.91 -4.23 11.07
N LEU A 17 12.80 -4.83 10.64
CA LEU A 17 12.76 -6.26 10.30
C LEU A 17 13.49 -6.61 9.00
N PHE A 18 13.89 -5.59 8.25
CA PHE A 18 14.70 -5.68 7.04
C PHE A 18 15.62 -4.46 6.94
N GLU A 19 16.77 -4.63 6.31
CA GLU A 19 17.77 -3.58 6.17
C GLU A 19 17.62 -2.91 4.80
N ASP A 20 17.38 -1.60 4.80
CA ASP A 20 17.39 -0.77 3.59
C ASP A 20 18.83 -0.33 3.28
N GLU A 21 19.32 -0.62 2.09
CA GLU A 21 20.71 -0.35 1.69
C GLU A 21 21.03 1.16 1.65
N SER A 22 20.01 2.02 1.56
CA SER A 22 20.19 3.47 1.67
C SER A 22 20.43 3.96 3.11
N GLY A 23 20.24 3.08 4.10
CA GLY A 23 20.27 3.42 5.53
C GLY A 23 18.94 3.96 6.07
N ALA A 24 17.85 3.90 5.29
CA ALA A 24 16.53 4.29 5.76
C ALA A 24 16.03 3.37 6.89
N SER A 25 15.43 3.97 7.92
CA SER A 25 14.85 3.24 9.04
C SER A 25 13.36 3.03 8.84
N TRP A 26 12.93 1.77 8.84
CA TRP A 26 11.55 1.35 8.73
C TRP A 26 11.04 0.90 10.10
N GLU A 27 10.14 1.68 10.69
CA GLU A 27 9.56 1.41 12.02
C GLU A 27 8.46 0.34 11.90
N PRO A 28 8.61 -0.84 12.53
CA PRO A 28 7.54 -1.82 12.62
C PRO A 28 6.43 -1.33 13.58
N VAL A 29 5.17 -1.36 13.13
CA VAL A 29 4.04 -0.82 13.92
C VAL A 29 3.17 -1.93 14.49
N TYR A 30 2.71 -2.86 13.64
CA TYR A 30 1.85 -3.97 14.02
C TYR A 30 2.23 -5.25 13.29
N GLN A 31 1.99 -6.39 13.93
CA GLN A 31 2.05 -7.71 13.34
C GLN A 31 0.83 -8.55 13.68
N HIS A 32 0.60 -9.60 12.90
CA HIS A 32 -0.43 -10.59 13.18
C HIS A 32 -0.11 -11.91 12.47
N ASP A 33 -0.39 -13.03 13.12
CA ASP A 33 -0.25 -14.36 12.50
C ASP A 33 -1.21 -14.53 11.32
N CYS A 34 -0.82 -15.33 10.34
CA CYS A 34 -1.65 -15.65 9.19
C CYS A 34 -1.44 -17.09 8.74
N SER A 35 -2.40 -17.60 7.97
CA SER A 35 -2.40 -18.98 7.45
C SER A 35 -2.41 -19.04 5.92
N PHE A 36 -2.14 -17.91 5.27
CA PHE A 36 -2.06 -17.82 3.81
C PHE A 36 -0.60 -17.72 3.38
N ASN A 37 -0.26 -18.45 2.31
CA ASN A 37 1.09 -18.49 1.76
C ASN A 37 1.41 -17.23 0.93
N THR A 38 2.63 -17.17 0.41
CA THR A 38 3.15 -16.03 -0.35
C THR A 38 2.35 -15.73 -1.62
N ASP A 39 1.78 -16.74 -2.28
CA ASP A 39 0.95 -16.55 -3.48
C ASP A 39 -0.31 -15.75 -3.16
N PHE A 40 -1.05 -16.15 -2.12
CA PHE A 40 -2.24 -15.44 -1.67
C PHE A 40 -1.90 -14.02 -1.19
N PHE A 41 -0.77 -13.85 -0.50
CA PHE A 41 -0.28 -12.52 -0.12
C PHE A 41 -0.09 -11.64 -1.38
N ASN A 42 0.67 -12.13 -2.36
CA ASN A 42 0.94 -11.40 -3.60
C ASN A 42 -0.33 -11.04 -4.38
N GLU A 43 -1.29 -11.96 -4.47
CA GLU A 43 -2.59 -11.71 -5.10
C GLU A 43 -3.38 -10.59 -4.38
N VAL A 44 -3.42 -10.63 -3.05
CA VAL A 44 -4.12 -9.62 -2.24
C VAL A 44 -3.44 -8.26 -2.38
N MET A 45 -2.11 -8.23 -2.30
CA MET A 45 -1.32 -7.01 -2.45
C MET A 45 -1.51 -6.38 -3.83
N MET A 46 -1.49 -7.19 -4.90
CA MET A 46 -1.75 -6.72 -6.25
C MET A 46 -3.19 -6.20 -6.41
N ASN A 47 -4.17 -6.87 -5.80
CA ASN A 47 -5.54 -6.38 -5.78
C ASN A 47 -5.68 -5.04 -5.03
N MET A 48 -5.00 -4.84 -3.90
CA MET A 48 -4.97 -3.58 -3.14
C MET A 48 -4.21 -2.47 -3.89
N ILE A 49 -3.20 -2.84 -4.68
CA ILE A 49 -2.49 -1.92 -5.57
C ILE A 49 -3.42 -1.37 -6.65
N LYS A 50 -4.16 -2.26 -7.33
CA LYS A 50 -5.10 -1.90 -8.40
C LYS A 50 -6.38 -1.26 -7.90
N ASN A 51 -6.83 -1.62 -6.70
CA ASN A 51 -8.12 -1.18 -6.13
C ASN A 51 -7.92 -0.51 -4.76
N PRO A 52 -7.35 0.72 -4.71
CA PRO A 52 -7.05 1.39 -3.45
C PRO A 52 -8.32 1.76 -2.64
N ASN A 53 -9.50 1.75 -3.28
CA ASN A 53 -10.79 1.95 -2.64
C ASN A 53 -11.16 0.82 -1.66
N VAL A 54 -10.46 -0.32 -1.70
CA VAL A 54 -10.56 -1.39 -0.69
C VAL A 54 -10.05 -0.91 0.67
N ASN A 55 -9.01 -0.07 0.68
CA ASN A 55 -8.42 0.49 1.90
C ASN A 55 -9.11 1.79 2.36
N THR A 56 -9.53 2.64 1.43
CA THR A 56 -10.07 3.95 1.80
C THR A 56 -11.15 4.44 0.84
N LYS A 57 -12.23 5.01 1.39
CA LYS A 57 -13.34 5.59 0.62
C LYS A 57 -12.96 6.91 -0.06
N TRP A 58 -11.83 7.51 0.32
CA TRP A 58 -11.34 8.76 -0.24
C TRP A 58 -10.79 8.60 -1.67
N LEU A 59 -10.35 7.40 -2.01
CA LEU A 59 -9.80 7.09 -3.34
C LEU A 59 -10.88 6.55 -4.25
N PHE A 60 -10.85 6.98 -5.51
CA PHE A 60 -11.80 6.55 -6.53
C PHE A 60 -11.31 5.34 -7.29
N ARG A 61 -10.01 5.35 -7.65
CA ARG A 61 -9.27 4.27 -8.32
C ARG A 61 -7.75 4.52 -8.23
N ALA A 62 -6.97 3.59 -8.76
CA ALA A 62 -5.56 3.81 -9.10
C ALA A 62 -5.39 3.56 -10.61
N ASP A 63 -4.66 4.44 -11.29
CA ASP A 63 -4.25 4.24 -12.68
C ASP A 63 -2.81 3.70 -12.70
N THR A 64 -2.58 2.55 -13.35
CA THR A 64 -1.22 2.01 -13.54
C THR A 64 -0.51 2.82 -14.61
N LEU A 65 0.58 3.49 -14.24
CA LEU A 65 1.41 4.32 -15.11
C LEU A 65 2.59 3.53 -15.68
N HIS A 66 3.13 2.60 -14.89
CA HIS A 66 4.16 1.66 -15.30
C HIS A 66 4.04 0.36 -14.49
N ASP A 67 4.44 -0.75 -15.11
CA ASP A 67 4.49 -2.08 -14.51
C ASP A 67 5.60 -2.87 -15.20
N THR A 68 6.61 -3.34 -14.46
CA THR A 68 7.70 -4.14 -15.02
C THR A 68 7.25 -5.53 -15.47
N GLY A 69 6.06 -5.98 -15.06
CA GLY A 69 5.44 -7.19 -15.57
C GLY A 69 4.85 -7.04 -16.97
N ASP A 70 4.75 -5.81 -17.48
CA ASP A 70 4.34 -5.51 -18.84
C ASP A 70 5.60 -5.13 -19.67
N ASP A 71 5.66 -5.52 -20.95
CA ASP A 71 6.78 -5.18 -21.86
C ASP A 71 6.85 -3.67 -22.21
N ALA A 72 6.04 -2.83 -21.54
CA ALA A 72 5.93 -1.41 -21.82
C ALA A 72 7.07 -0.63 -21.14
N ILE A 73 7.86 0.08 -21.97
CA ILE A 73 8.92 0.97 -21.48
C ILE A 73 8.27 2.15 -20.74
N PRO A 74 8.63 2.43 -19.47
CA PRO A 74 8.12 3.58 -18.75
C PRO A 74 8.50 4.88 -19.45
N GLY A 75 7.56 5.82 -19.52
CA GLY A 75 7.90 7.22 -19.82
C GLY A 75 8.88 7.74 -18.77
N ALA A 76 9.75 8.68 -19.16
CA ALA A 76 10.79 9.24 -18.27
C ALA A 76 10.21 9.81 -16.94
N GLU A 77 8.98 10.31 -16.99
CA GLU A 77 8.24 10.88 -15.87
C GLU A 77 7.61 9.84 -14.92
N HIS A 78 7.51 8.56 -15.32
CA HIS A 78 6.86 7.49 -14.55
C HIS A 78 7.85 6.38 -14.17
N GLN A 79 9.12 6.73 -14.00
CA GLN A 79 10.15 5.79 -13.57
C GLN A 79 9.90 5.38 -12.10
N PRO A 80 10.02 4.09 -11.76
CA PRO A 80 9.86 3.63 -10.39
C PRO A 80 11.02 4.13 -9.51
N GLN A 81 10.70 4.56 -8.29
CA GLN A 81 11.69 4.83 -7.25
C GLN A 81 12.12 3.51 -6.62
N ILE A 82 13.24 2.95 -7.11
CA ILE A 82 13.74 1.65 -6.66
C ILE A 82 14.37 1.78 -5.27
N VAL A 83 14.00 0.86 -4.38
CA VAL A 83 14.57 0.68 -3.04
C VAL A 83 15.17 -0.72 -2.99
N HIS A 84 16.41 -0.81 -2.50
CA HIS A 84 17.13 -2.08 -2.34
C HIS A 84 17.14 -2.46 -0.86
N LEU A 85 16.73 -3.70 -0.57
CA LEU A 85 16.80 -4.28 0.77
C LEU A 85 17.84 -5.39 0.78
N SER A 86 18.69 -5.41 1.81
CA SER A 86 19.76 -6.38 1.98
C SER A 86 19.22 -7.82 1.94
N GLY A 87 19.68 -8.62 0.99
CA GLY A 87 19.26 -10.01 0.82
C GLY A 87 17.96 -10.22 0.05
N TYR A 88 17.28 -9.16 -0.40
CA TYR A 88 16.07 -9.24 -1.23
C TYR A 88 16.39 -9.00 -2.70
N HIS A 89 15.63 -9.64 -3.59
CA HIS A 89 15.57 -9.30 -5.01
C HIS A 89 14.22 -8.64 -5.34
N THR A 90 14.22 -7.78 -6.37
CA THR A 90 12.99 -7.15 -6.86
C THR A 90 12.29 -8.05 -7.85
N GLU A 91 11.10 -8.52 -7.48
CA GLU A 91 10.23 -9.35 -8.32
C GLU A 91 9.42 -8.50 -9.31
N ARG A 92 8.93 -7.35 -8.86
CA ARG A 92 8.09 -6.46 -9.68
C ARG A 92 8.13 -5.03 -9.16
N ALA A 93 8.17 -4.06 -10.07
CA ALA A 93 8.01 -2.65 -9.75
C ALA A 93 6.83 -2.07 -10.55
N LEU A 94 5.97 -1.32 -9.87
CA LEU A 94 4.86 -0.60 -10.47
C LEU A 94 4.92 0.87 -10.09
N VAL A 95 4.41 1.72 -10.98
CA VAL A 95 4.07 3.11 -10.65
C VAL A 95 2.57 3.28 -10.87
N ARG A 96 1.87 3.76 -9.85
CA ARG A 96 0.44 4.03 -9.93
C ARG A 96 0.14 5.49 -9.59
N ARG A 97 -0.92 6.05 -10.18
CA ARG A 97 -1.54 7.30 -9.78
C ARG A 97 -2.77 7.03 -8.95
N LEU A 98 -2.74 7.41 -7.68
CA LEU A 98 -3.91 7.41 -6.81
C LEU A 98 -4.83 8.57 -7.17
N VAL A 99 -6.07 8.27 -7.57
CA VAL A 99 -7.04 9.30 -7.99
C VAL A 99 -8.04 9.54 -6.87
N PRO A 100 -8.10 10.75 -6.27
CA PRO A 100 -9.06 11.06 -5.23
C PRO A 100 -10.49 11.13 -5.77
N ARG A 101 -11.45 10.75 -4.93
CA ARG A 101 -12.88 10.86 -5.24
C ARG A 101 -13.38 12.31 -5.27
N ASN A 102 -12.65 13.24 -4.64
CA ASN A 102 -12.92 14.67 -4.72
C ASN A 102 -11.67 15.47 -5.12
N PRO A 103 -11.43 15.67 -6.43
CA PRO A 103 -10.27 16.41 -6.95
C PRO A 103 -10.22 17.89 -6.54
N ARG A 104 -11.30 18.47 -5.99
CA ARG A 104 -11.28 19.85 -5.47
C ARG A 104 -10.60 19.96 -4.11
N ARG A 105 -10.49 18.86 -3.37
CA ARG A 105 -9.95 18.85 -2.00
C ARG A 105 -8.56 18.24 -1.94
N ASP A 106 -8.31 17.23 -2.75
CA ASP A 106 -7.08 16.47 -2.72
C ASP A 106 -6.53 16.31 -4.14
N ASN A 107 -5.20 16.38 -4.27
CA ASN A 107 -4.50 16.14 -5.52
C ASN A 107 -4.31 14.62 -5.76
N PRO A 108 -4.18 14.17 -7.03
CA PRO A 108 -3.65 12.85 -7.33
C PRO A 108 -2.24 12.66 -6.75
N LEU A 109 -1.89 11.43 -6.41
CA LEU A 109 -0.57 11.07 -5.86
C LEU A 109 0.02 9.92 -6.66
N ASP A 110 1.20 10.13 -7.24
CA ASP A 110 1.97 9.05 -7.84
C ASP A 110 2.74 8.29 -6.77
N GLN A 111 2.81 6.97 -6.92
CA GLN A 111 3.37 6.09 -5.92
C GLN A 111 4.00 4.87 -6.58
N THR A 112 5.25 4.58 -6.22
CA THR A 112 5.90 3.32 -6.57
C THR A 112 5.43 2.21 -5.64
N CYS A 113 5.12 1.05 -6.20
CA CYS A 113 4.84 -0.19 -5.48
C CYS A 113 5.90 -1.23 -5.86
N LEU A 114 6.73 -1.68 -4.90
CA LEU A 114 7.78 -2.68 -5.15
C LEU A 114 7.41 -3.99 -4.47
N PHE A 115 7.50 -5.10 -5.20
CA PHE A 115 7.50 -6.44 -4.64
C PHE A 115 8.96 -6.90 -4.52
N LEU A 116 9.40 -7.13 -3.28
CA LEU A 116 10.72 -7.59 -2.94
C LEU A 116 10.61 -8.95 -2.26
N GLN A 117 11.47 -9.90 -2.60
CA GLN A 117 11.41 -11.24 -2.04
C GLN A 117 12.80 -11.75 -1.61
N GLN A 118 12.81 -12.50 -0.52
CA GLN A 118 13.96 -13.25 -0.02
C GLN A 118 13.48 -14.68 0.28
N VAL A 119 14.23 -15.68 -0.17
CA VAL A 119 13.93 -17.10 0.05
C VAL A 119 15.12 -17.76 0.71
N GLU A 120 14.90 -18.40 1.86
CA GLU A 120 15.90 -19.14 2.62
C GLU A 120 15.35 -20.51 3.03
N GLY A 121 15.65 -21.53 2.21
CA GLY A 121 15.11 -22.88 2.42
C GLY A 121 13.57 -22.90 2.36
N PRO A 122 12.87 -23.39 3.41
CA PRO A 122 11.40 -23.41 3.45
C PRO A 122 10.80 -22.05 3.82
N LYS A 123 11.63 -21.06 4.18
CA LYS A 123 11.18 -19.73 4.61
C LYS A 123 11.20 -18.74 3.46
N THR A 124 10.11 -18.01 3.29
CA THR A 124 9.98 -16.93 2.30
C THR A 124 9.59 -15.65 3.01
N ARG A 125 10.28 -14.56 2.72
CA ARG A 125 9.95 -13.20 3.16
C ARG A 125 9.61 -12.38 1.94
N THR A 126 8.44 -11.75 1.93
CA THR A 126 8.00 -10.89 0.84
C THR A 126 7.59 -9.55 1.40
N VAL A 127 8.24 -8.48 0.93
CA VAL A 127 7.94 -7.10 1.31
C VAL A 127 7.31 -6.40 0.13
N VAL A 128 6.15 -5.77 0.35
CA VAL A 128 5.58 -4.82 -0.59
C VAL A 128 5.76 -3.40 -0.05
N LEU A 129 6.57 -2.62 -0.75
CA LEU A 129 6.85 -1.22 -0.42
C LEU A 129 5.94 -0.30 -1.23
N TYR A 130 5.38 0.71 -0.56
CA TYR A 130 4.61 1.81 -1.15
C TYR A 130 5.37 3.11 -0.93
N ILE A 131 5.96 3.68 -1.98
CA ILE A 131 6.78 4.90 -1.93
C ILE A 131 6.06 6.04 -2.66
N PRO A 132 5.40 6.98 -1.95
CA PRO A 132 4.84 8.19 -2.53
C PRO A 132 5.91 9.03 -3.24
N HIS A 133 5.56 9.65 -4.36
CA HIS A 133 6.48 10.50 -5.12
C HIS A 133 6.53 11.96 -4.64
N GLU A 134 6.07 12.22 -3.41
CA GLU A 134 6.19 13.53 -2.77
C GLU A 134 7.46 13.62 -1.92
N SER A 135 8.15 14.75 -2.00
CA SER A 135 9.41 14.98 -1.27
C SER A 135 9.20 15.54 0.14
N SER A 136 8.03 16.12 0.42
CA SER A 136 7.68 16.73 1.70
C SER A 136 6.33 16.23 2.22
N ALA A 137 6.11 16.30 3.53
CA ALA A 137 4.82 15.92 4.10
C ALA A 137 3.73 17.00 3.92
N ASP A 138 4.09 18.24 3.58
CA ASP A 138 3.11 19.28 3.29
C ASP A 138 2.43 19.06 1.93
N ASP A 139 3.12 18.41 0.99
CA ASP A 139 2.58 18.04 -0.32
C ASP A 139 1.73 16.76 -0.27
N MET A 140 1.78 16.00 0.84
CA MET A 140 1.02 14.77 1.00
C MET A 140 -0.49 15.02 1.06
N PRO A 141 -1.30 14.40 0.17
CA PRO A 141 -2.74 14.54 0.21
C PRO A 141 -3.38 14.00 1.50
N PHE A 142 -4.54 14.54 1.90
CA PHE A 142 -5.18 14.21 3.17
C PHE A 142 -5.54 12.72 3.31
N TYR A 143 -5.80 12.05 2.19
CA TYR A 143 -6.18 10.64 2.16
C TYR A 143 -5.02 9.66 2.40
N HIS A 144 -3.77 10.13 2.39
CA HIS A 144 -2.58 9.31 2.59
C HIS A 144 -1.94 9.61 3.96
N PRO A 145 -1.40 8.60 4.68
CA PRO A 145 -0.59 8.88 5.87
C PRO A 145 0.64 9.70 5.50
N LYS A 146 1.06 10.63 6.38
CA LYS A 146 2.21 11.51 6.16
C LYS A 146 3.52 10.80 6.49
N VAL A 147 3.91 9.87 5.63
CA VAL A 147 5.12 9.04 5.74
C VAL A 147 5.79 8.97 4.37
N ARG A 148 7.12 8.79 4.34
CA ARG A 148 7.93 8.58 3.12
C ARG A 148 7.71 7.20 2.50
N GLY A 149 7.24 6.25 3.29
CA GLY A 149 6.95 4.91 2.79
C GLY A 149 6.08 4.10 3.74
N ILE A 150 5.36 3.13 3.17
CA ILE A 150 4.64 2.09 3.91
C ILE A 150 5.16 0.74 3.42
N ALA A 151 5.53 -0.15 4.31
CA ALA A 151 5.89 -1.52 3.97
C ALA A 151 4.88 -2.51 4.56
N GLN A 152 4.44 -3.48 3.78
CA GLN A 152 3.75 -4.65 4.28
C GLN A 152 4.63 -5.87 4.04
N LEU A 153 5.08 -6.50 5.12
CA LEU A 153 5.92 -7.69 5.11
C LEU A 153 5.04 -8.92 5.37
N HIS A 154 5.31 -9.99 4.64
CA HIS A 154 4.80 -11.33 4.87
C HIS A 154 5.98 -12.28 5.05
N GLU A 155 5.93 -13.08 6.11
CA GLU A 155 6.91 -14.15 6.35
C GLU A 155 6.15 -15.47 6.38
N TRP A 156 6.63 -16.45 5.62
CA TRP A 156 5.98 -17.75 5.48
C TRP A 156 6.98 -18.87 5.71
N ASP A 157 6.60 -19.84 6.52
CA ASP A 157 7.33 -21.10 6.73
C ASP A 157 6.53 -22.24 6.11
N ALA A 158 7.04 -22.80 5.01
CA ALA A 158 6.37 -23.86 4.27
C ALA A 158 6.33 -25.20 5.02
N ASP A 159 7.30 -25.48 5.90
CA ASP A 159 7.34 -26.73 6.66
C ASP A 159 6.28 -26.71 7.77
N GLU A 160 6.09 -25.54 8.38
CA GLU A 160 5.12 -25.34 9.46
C GLU A 160 3.74 -24.89 8.98
N ALA A 161 3.60 -24.56 7.69
CA ALA A 161 2.39 -24.00 7.08
C ALA A 161 1.81 -22.81 7.87
N ARG A 162 2.69 -21.95 8.38
CA ARG A 162 2.35 -20.76 9.16
C ARG A 162 3.05 -19.53 8.60
N GLY A 163 2.44 -18.37 8.80
CA GLY A 163 3.10 -17.11 8.48
C GLY A 163 2.71 -15.98 9.39
N THR A 164 3.35 -14.85 9.18
CA THR A 164 3.08 -13.58 9.85
C THR A 164 2.95 -12.49 8.81
N ILE A 165 2.14 -11.48 9.10
CA ILE A 165 2.13 -10.22 8.37
C ILE A 165 2.46 -9.08 9.32
N SER A 166 3.20 -8.09 8.82
CA SER A 166 3.51 -6.88 9.58
C SER A 166 3.50 -5.63 8.70
N ILE A 167 3.26 -4.48 9.32
CA ILE A 167 3.21 -3.18 8.65
C ILE A 167 4.22 -2.22 9.27
N HIS A 168 4.94 -1.51 8.42
CA HIS A 168 6.02 -0.60 8.80
C HIS A 168 5.86 0.76 8.15
N TYR A 169 6.42 1.79 8.80
CA TYR A 169 6.48 3.14 8.27
C TYR A 169 7.92 3.62 8.12
N TRP A 170 8.20 4.28 7.00
CA TRP A 170 9.38 5.11 6.84
C TRP A 170 8.96 6.57 7.03
N HIS A 171 9.41 7.20 8.11
CA HIS A 171 8.97 8.54 8.51
C HIS A 171 9.71 9.67 7.80
N PHE A 172 9.07 10.83 7.69
CA PHE A 172 9.79 12.06 7.36
C PHE A 172 10.72 12.46 8.53
N PRO A 173 11.88 13.09 8.26
CA PRO A 173 12.76 13.57 9.32
C PRO A 173 12.03 14.59 10.23
N PRO A 174 12.32 14.59 11.55
CA PRO A 174 11.82 15.63 12.45
C PRO A 174 12.23 17.02 11.96
N GLY A 175 11.27 17.95 11.86
CA GLY A 175 11.51 19.35 11.50
C GLY A 175 11.48 19.68 10.00
N GLU A 176 11.47 18.72 9.08
CA GLU A 176 11.32 18.96 7.64
C GLU A 176 9.84 19.01 7.22
N HIS A 177 9.03 19.96 7.73
CA HIS A 177 7.62 20.14 7.32
C HIS A 177 6.76 18.85 7.35
N GLY A 178 7.30 17.82 8.00
CA GLY A 178 6.73 16.55 8.39
C GLY A 178 5.90 16.78 9.61
N ILE A 179 4.74 16.15 9.67
CA ILE A 179 4.06 15.98 10.96
C ILE A 179 5.12 15.54 11.96
N ASP A 180 5.35 16.36 12.99
CA ASP A 180 6.06 15.93 14.18
C ASP A 180 5.45 14.57 14.57
N PRO A 181 6.24 13.50 14.78
CA PRO A 181 5.73 12.22 15.28
C PRO A 181 4.70 12.36 16.42
N GLU A 182 4.72 13.48 17.16
CA GLU A 182 3.74 13.85 18.18
C GLU A 182 2.36 14.34 17.68
N THR A 183 2.21 14.80 16.43
CA THR A 183 0.99 15.53 16.02
C THR A 183 -0.24 14.64 15.79
N ASP A 184 -0.08 13.34 15.48
CA ASP A 184 -1.17 12.33 15.62
C ASP A 184 -0.64 10.87 15.50
N PRO A 185 0.21 10.40 16.43
CA PRO A 185 0.71 9.01 16.42
C PRO A 185 -0.44 7.99 16.46
N GLU A 186 -1.57 8.36 17.06
CA GLU A 186 -2.77 7.53 17.12
C GLU A 186 -3.47 7.39 15.76
N LYS A 187 -3.46 8.41 14.90
CA LYS A 187 -3.96 8.29 13.53
C LYS A 187 -3.07 7.39 12.67
N LEU A 188 -1.75 7.47 12.81
CA LEU A 188 -0.86 6.55 12.09
C LEU A 188 -1.09 5.11 12.56
N LYS A 189 -1.13 4.85 13.87
CA LYS A 189 -1.49 3.54 14.41
C LYS A 189 -2.85 3.05 13.92
N ARG A 190 -3.88 3.90 13.95
CA ARG A 190 -5.22 3.55 13.43
C ARG A 190 -5.17 3.18 11.95
N THR A 191 -4.39 3.92 11.17
CA THR A 191 -4.20 3.66 9.73
C THR A 191 -3.48 2.33 9.51
N ALA A 192 -2.39 2.08 10.24
CA ALA A 192 -1.63 0.83 10.18
C ALA A 192 -2.51 -0.38 10.51
N ARG A 193 -3.27 -0.31 11.62
CA ARG A 193 -4.21 -1.35 12.02
C ARG A 193 -5.30 -1.60 10.98
N MET A 194 -5.83 -0.54 10.38
CA MET A 194 -6.84 -0.66 9.32
C MET A 194 -6.27 -1.34 8.07
N LEU A 195 -5.09 -0.92 7.60
CA LEU A 195 -4.42 -1.52 6.44
C LEU A 195 -4.08 -3.01 6.68
N LEU A 196 -3.51 -3.33 7.85
CA LEU A 196 -3.17 -4.71 8.22
C LEU A 196 -4.42 -5.60 8.39
N SER A 197 -5.51 -5.05 8.94
CA SER A 197 -6.78 -5.75 9.07
C SER A 197 -7.40 -6.11 7.71
N VAL A 198 -7.35 -5.17 6.76
CA VAL A 198 -7.84 -5.41 5.39
C VAL A 198 -6.99 -6.48 4.72
N LEU A 199 -5.66 -6.39 4.80
CA LEU A 199 -4.74 -7.40 4.28
C LEU A 199 -5.07 -8.79 4.85
N HIS A 200 -5.11 -8.92 6.18
CA HIS A 200 -5.41 -10.19 6.84
C HIS A 200 -6.76 -10.77 6.40
N LYS A 201 -7.81 -9.94 6.40
CA LYS A 201 -9.16 -10.37 6.00
C LYS A 201 -9.18 -10.88 4.56
N HIS A 202 -8.51 -10.19 3.64
CA HIS A 202 -8.47 -10.58 2.24
C HIS A 202 -7.60 -11.82 2.02
N GLY A 203 -6.45 -11.93 2.68
CA GLY A 203 -5.59 -13.11 2.62
C GLY A 203 -6.28 -14.37 3.15
N GLN A 204 -6.89 -14.27 4.34
CA GLN A 204 -7.69 -15.36 4.91
C GLN A 204 -8.87 -15.74 4.02
N GLY A 205 -9.55 -14.74 3.46
CA GLY A 205 -10.64 -14.97 2.52
C GLY A 205 -10.19 -15.76 1.30
N GLN A 206 -9.11 -15.35 0.65
CA GLN A 206 -8.59 -16.04 -0.54
C GLN A 206 -8.13 -17.46 -0.23
N ALA A 207 -7.39 -17.67 0.86
CA ALA A 207 -6.97 -19.00 1.30
C ALA A 207 -8.15 -19.92 1.65
N ALA A 208 -9.25 -19.37 2.16
CA ALA A 208 -10.50 -20.09 2.39
C ALA A 208 -11.34 -20.32 1.11
N GLY A 209 -10.82 -19.98 -0.07
CA GLY A 209 -11.50 -20.16 -1.36
C GLY A 209 -12.53 -19.06 -1.67
N TYR A 210 -12.30 -17.82 -1.23
CA TYR A 210 -13.18 -16.71 -1.58
C TYR A 210 -13.26 -16.51 -3.10
N VAL A 211 -14.43 -16.79 -3.67
CA VAL A 211 -14.73 -16.47 -5.05
C VAL A 211 -15.56 -15.19 -5.10
N LYS A 212 -15.12 -14.24 -5.93
CA LYS A 212 -15.89 -13.01 -6.19
C LYS A 212 -17.24 -13.40 -6.79
N LYS A 213 -18.33 -13.05 -6.10
CA LYS A 213 -19.70 -13.44 -6.50
C LYS A 213 -20.34 -12.50 -7.50
N VAL A 214 -19.81 -11.28 -7.65
CA VAL A 214 -20.41 -10.23 -8.47
C VAL A 214 -19.44 -9.87 -9.60
N HIS A 215 -19.85 -10.18 -10.82
CA HIS A 215 -19.22 -9.74 -12.05
C HIS A 215 -20.16 -8.71 -12.68
N HIS A 216 -19.74 -7.44 -12.68
CA HIS A 216 -20.50 -6.40 -13.33
C HIS A 216 -20.23 -6.44 -14.83
N ASP A 217 -21.29 -6.35 -15.63
CA ASP A 217 -21.14 -6.16 -17.07
C ASP A 217 -20.49 -4.79 -17.33
N VAL A 218 -19.33 -4.81 -17.99
CA VAL A 218 -18.55 -3.60 -18.27
C VAL A 218 -18.89 -3.10 -19.66
N VAL A 219 -19.86 -2.20 -19.76
CA VAL A 219 -20.23 -1.55 -21.04
C VAL A 219 -19.22 -0.47 -21.44
N ILE A 220 -18.60 0.18 -20.45
CA ILE A 220 -17.62 1.26 -20.64
C ILE A 220 -16.46 1.04 -19.67
N PRO A 221 -15.19 1.22 -20.10
CA PRO A 221 -14.05 1.15 -19.20
C PRO A 221 -14.20 2.07 -17.98
N GLN A 222 -13.80 1.57 -16.80
CA GLN A 222 -13.98 2.27 -15.53
C GLN A 222 -13.38 3.67 -15.55
N ALA A 223 -12.12 3.82 -15.97
CA ALA A 223 -11.44 5.12 -16.04
C ALA A 223 -12.22 6.13 -16.90
N ARG A 224 -12.59 5.74 -18.14
CA ARG A 224 -13.38 6.57 -19.06
C ARG A 224 -14.70 7.04 -18.45
N PHE A 225 -15.44 6.14 -17.80
CA PHE A 225 -16.69 6.49 -17.14
C PHE A 225 -16.46 7.45 -15.97
N GLN A 226 -15.51 7.13 -15.10
CA GLN A 226 -15.19 7.88 -13.90
C GLN A 226 -14.66 9.29 -14.21
N ASP A 227 -13.82 9.44 -15.22
CA ASP A 227 -13.29 10.74 -15.66
C ASP A 227 -14.40 11.62 -16.21
N ARG A 228 -15.29 11.05 -17.04
CA ARG A 228 -16.44 11.77 -17.55
C ARG A 228 -17.39 12.18 -16.43
N TYR A 229 -17.65 11.29 -15.47
CA TYR A 229 -18.47 11.59 -14.30
C TYR A 229 -17.87 12.72 -13.46
N SER A 230 -16.58 12.65 -13.15
CA SER A 230 -15.86 13.69 -12.40
C SER A 230 -15.90 15.03 -13.12
N ALA A 231 -15.64 15.06 -14.44
CA ALA A 231 -15.70 16.28 -15.24
C ALA A 231 -17.09 16.92 -15.24
N LEU A 232 -18.14 16.11 -15.41
CA LEU A 232 -19.53 16.60 -15.37
C LEU A 232 -19.91 17.11 -13.98
N LYS A 233 -19.55 16.36 -12.92
CA LYS A 233 -19.79 16.77 -11.55
C LYS A 233 -19.10 18.10 -11.24
N LEU A 234 -17.85 18.27 -11.65
CA LEU A 234 -17.11 19.53 -11.48
C LEU A 234 -17.78 20.68 -12.24
N LYS A 235 -18.18 20.46 -13.50
CA LYS A 235 -18.85 21.45 -14.35
C LYS A 235 -20.18 21.94 -13.76
N HIS A 236 -20.93 21.04 -13.11
CA HIS A 236 -22.29 21.31 -12.63
C HIS A 236 -22.41 21.49 -11.11
N ALA A 237 -21.31 21.44 -10.35
CA ALA A 237 -21.30 21.59 -8.89
C ALA A 237 -21.37 23.05 -8.39
N ALA A 238 -21.80 24.01 -9.22
CA ALA A 238 -22.11 25.36 -8.75
C ALA A 238 -23.42 25.34 -7.91
N PRO A 239 -23.53 26.15 -6.84
CA PRO A 239 -24.81 26.32 -6.18
C PRO A 239 -25.78 26.96 -7.19
N ARG A 240 -27.03 26.46 -7.24
CA ARG A 240 -28.10 27.24 -7.86
C ARG A 240 -28.21 28.52 -7.03
N LEU A 241 -27.96 29.66 -7.67
CA LEU A 241 -28.20 31.00 -7.13
C LEU A 241 -29.64 31.12 -6.62
#